data_AF-A0A8H7AEX6-F1
#
_entry.id   AF-A0A8H7AEX6-F1
#
_cell.length_a   1.000
_cell.length_b   1.000
_cell.length_c   1.000
_cell.angle_alpha   90.00
_cell.angle_beta   90.00
_cell.angle_gamma   90.00
#
_symmetry.space_group_name_H-M   'P 1'
#
loop_
_entity.id
_entity.type
_entity.pdbx_description
1 polymer ?
#
loop_
_entity_poly.entity_id
_entity_poly.type
_entity_poly.pdbx_seq_one_letter_code
_entity_poly.pdbx_strand_id
1 'polypeptide(L)'
;MKNLRMFKRLCGTESLASVVLATTFWDNGPDFPKYLQRENELKTKDDFWRGMIQNQSKVFRQDSGRISATRIIEYLVQRDRGSTRNRPILDIQRQMVDEMTPLDKTGAGQEVQVWLTQQREAYERKLAQMRVEWEQALQERDKEWQRDLKRNTQEIEAKIKRDEEDKNRLRADNAALHQEQEELLRARAKQIADELEHERALQQQNAQELQKAIDAGEEHRKRLEIQKKKYQQLVNYRCTVM
;
A
#
# COMPACT_ATOMS: atom_id res chain seq x y z
N MET A 1 19.22 9.79 -10.34
CA MET A 1 18.58 8.50 -9.99
C MET A 1 17.38 8.69 -9.06
N LYS A 2 16.43 9.55 -9.46
CA LYS A 2 15.28 9.90 -8.62
C LYS A 2 14.20 8.80 -8.68
N ASN A 3 13.96 8.26 -9.88
CA ASN A 3 13.01 7.19 -10.13
C ASN A 3 13.34 5.89 -9.39
N LEU A 4 14.63 5.56 -9.22
CA LEU A 4 15.02 4.31 -8.56
C LEU A 4 14.81 4.37 -7.04
N ARG A 5 15.04 5.53 -6.41
CA ARG A 5 14.73 5.72 -4.97
C ARG A 5 13.22 5.63 -4.73
N MET A 6 12.43 6.31 -5.55
CA MET A 6 10.97 6.20 -5.53
C MET A 6 10.52 4.74 -5.72
N PHE A 7 11.06 4.03 -6.70
CA PHE A 7 10.74 2.62 -6.95
C PHE A 7 11.04 1.72 -5.74
N LYS A 8 12.20 1.90 -5.10
CA LYS A 8 12.55 1.17 -3.87
C LYS A 8 11.52 1.41 -2.75
N ARG A 9 11.04 2.65 -2.58
CA ARG A 9 10.00 3.01 -1.60
C ARG A 9 8.62 2.49 -1.96
N LEU A 10 8.27 2.43 -3.25
CA LEU A 10 7.01 1.86 -3.71
C LEU A 10 6.94 0.38 -3.39
N CYS A 11 7.99 -0.37 -3.74
CA CYS A 11 8.03 -1.81 -3.52
C CYS A 11 8.16 -2.16 -2.05
N GLY A 12 9.06 -1.49 -1.32
CA GLY A 12 9.50 -1.96 -0.01
C GLY A 12 10.54 -3.06 -0.09
N THR A 13 11.35 -3.20 0.96
CA THR A 13 12.50 -4.13 0.99
C THR A 13 12.10 -5.58 0.78
N GLU A 14 10.96 -6.00 1.35
CA GLU A 14 10.48 -7.39 1.28
C GLU A 14 10.06 -7.79 -0.13
N SER A 15 9.44 -6.87 -0.87
CA SER A 15 8.93 -7.12 -2.22
C SER A 15 9.98 -6.94 -3.31
N LEU A 16 11.18 -6.43 -2.99
CA LEU A 16 12.30 -6.37 -3.94
C LEU A 16 12.76 -7.76 -4.41
N ALA A 17 12.48 -8.80 -3.62
CA ALA A 17 12.70 -10.18 -4.02
C ALA A 17 11.81 -10.62 -5.20
N SER A 18 10.82 -9.83 -5.62
CA SER A 18 9.99 -10.10 -6.80
C SER A 18 10.37 -9.23 -8.00
N VAL A 19 11.42 -8.39 -7.87
CA VAL A 19 11.87 -7.47 -8.92
C VAL A 19 12.98 -8.10 -9.76
N VAL A 20 12.84 -7.94 -11.08
CA VAL A 20 13.90 -8.22 -12.05
C VAL A 20 14.45 -6.91 -12.60
N LEU A 21 15.78 -6.83 -12.64
CA LEU A 21 16.54 -5.73 -13.20
C LEU A 21 17.15 -6.17 -14.52
N ALA A 22 16.54 -5.76 -15.63
CA ALA A 22 17.02 -6.12 -16.96
C ALA A 22 17.83 -4.97 -17.58
N THR A 23 18.97 -5.30 -18.18
CA THR A 23 19.73 -4.39 -19.05
C THR A 23 19.48 -4.75 -20.51
N THR A 24 19.31 -3.74 -21.36
CA THR A 24 19.11 -3.86 -22.81
C THR A 24 20.27 -3.19 -23.56
N PHE A 25 20.22 -3.16 -24.89
CA PHE A 25 21.23 -2.53 -25.76
C PHE A 25 22.64 -3.14 -25.62
N TRP A 26 22.70 -4.47 -25.53
CA TRP A 26 23.95 -5.21 -25.58
C TRP A 26 24.37 -5.38 -27.05
N ASP A 27 25.18 -4.45 -27.54
CA ASP A 27 25.92 -4.63 -28.79
C ASP A 27 27.29 -5.27 -28.52
N ASN A 28 27.80 -6.01 -29.50
CA ASN A 28 29.15 -6.62 -29.44
C ASN A 28 30.17 -5.76 -30.19
N GLY A 29 29.96 -4.44 -30.22
CA GLY A 29 30.82 -3.48 -30.89
C GLY A 29 32.02 -3.05 -30.03
N PRO A 30 32.78 -2.05 -30.50
CA PRO A 30 33.96 -1.54 -29.80
C PRO A 30 33.68 -1.05 -28.37
N ASP A 31 32.45 -0.64 -28.08
CA ASP A 31 32.02 -0.15 -26.77
C ASP A 31 31.64 -1.27 -25.78
N PHE A 32 31.70 -2.55 -26.17
CA PHE A 32 31.33 -3.66 -25.30
C PHE A 32 32.03 -3.66 -23.91
N PRO A 33 33.34 -3.37 -23.79
CA PRO A 33 33.99 -3.24 -22.48
C PRO A 33 33.37 -2.16 -21.58
N LYS A 34 32.90 -1.05 -22.17
CA LYS A 34 32.23 0.04 -21.45
C LYS A 34 30.86 -0.39 -20.93
N TYR A 35 30.13 -1.22 -21.67
CA TYR A 35 28.85 -1.77 -21.19
C TYR A 35 29.04 -2.74 -20.03
N LEU A 36 30.09 -3.58 -20.06
CA LEU A 36 30.46 -4.43 -18.94
C LEU A 36 30.78 -3.59 -17.69
N GLN A 37 31.58 -2.54 -17.85
CA GLN A 37 31.87 -1.62 -16.74
C GLN A 37 30.60 -0.98 -16.19
N ARG A 38 29.70 -0.50 -17.05
CA ARG A 38 28.44 0.12 -16.63
C ARG A 38 27.52 -0.85 -15.92
N GLU A 39 27.40 -2.09 -16.39
CA GLU A 39 26.63 -3.13 -15.70
C GLU A 39 27.23 -3.43 -14.31
N ASN A 40 28.56 -3.48 -14.21
CA ASN A 40 29.22 -3.63 -12.93
C ASN A 40 28.95 -2.45 -11.98
N GLU A 41 28.99 -1.21 -12.49
CA GLU A 41 28.63 -0.02 -11.70
C GLU A 41 27.19 -0.07 -11.20
N LEU A 42 26.24 -0.50 -12.05
CA LEU A 42 24.85 -0.67 -11.67
C LEU A 42 24.72 -1.66 -10.50
N LYS A 43 25.46 -2.78 -10.55
CA LYS A 43 25.43 -3.83 -9.53
C LYS A 43 26.12 -3.44 -8.21
N THR A 44 27.10 -2.55 -8.25
CA THR A 44 28.02 -2.31 -7.12
C THR A 44 27.82 -0.99 -6.37
N LYS A 45 27.28 0.05 -7.00
CA LYS A 45 27.04 1.33 -6.29
C LYS A 45 25.70 1.31 -5.57
N ASP A 46 25.67 1.85 -4.36
CA ASP A 46 24.49 1.86 -3.47
C ASP A 46 23.33 2.68 -4.04
N ASP A 47 23.65 3.78 -4.73
CA ASP A 47 22.66 4.62 -5.41
C ASP A 47 21.93 3.87 -6.55
N PHE A 48 22.55 2.83 -7.12
CA PHE A 48 21.99 1.99 -8.18
C PHE A 48 21.33 0.72 -7.59
N TRP A 49 21.70 -0.46 -8.10
CA TRP A 49 21.00 -1.72 -7.87
C TRP A 49 21.55 -2.52 -6.70
N ARG A 50 22.70 -2.15 -6.12
CA ARG A 50 23.32 -2.92 -5.04
C ARG A 50 22.35 -3.25 -3.90
N GLY A 51 21.67 -2.24 -3.37
CA GLY A 51 20.67 -2.45 -2.33
C GLY A 51 19.48 -3.32 -2.75
N MET A 52 19.12 -3.32 -4.04
CA MET A 52 18.04 -4.19 -4.55
C MET A 52 18.50 -5.64 -4.68
N ILE A 53 19.72 -5.84 -5.15
CA ILE A 53 20.35 -7.15 -5.28
C ILE A 53 20.54 -7.80 -3.90
N GLN A 54 20.96 -7.02 -2.90
CA GLN A 54 21.04 -7.46 -1.51
C GLN A 54 19.67 -7.92 -0.97
N ASN A 55 18.59 -7.28 -1.41
CA ASN A 55 17.21 -7.68 -1.14
C ASN A 55 16.64 -8.66 -2.19
N GLN A 56 17.50 -9.50 -2.78
CA GLN A 56 17.14 -10.63 -3.65
C GLN A 56 16.52 -10.28 -5.02
N SER A 57 16.58 -9.01 -5.45
CA SER A 57 16.30 -8.67 -6.85
C SER A 57 17.33 -9.34 -7.77
N LYS A 58 16.88 -9.79 -8.96
CA LYS A 58 17.74 -10.52 -9.88
C LYS A 58 18.05 -9.71 -11.12
N VAL A 59 19.32 -9.71 -11.52
CA VAL A 59 19.78 -9.03 -12.73
C VAL A 59 19.78 -9.98 -13.91
N PHE A 60 19.26 -9.51 -15.04
CA PHE A 60 19.28 -10.20 -16.32
C PHE A 60 19.79 -9.28 -17.43
N ARG A 61 20.31 -9.88 -18.49
CA ARG A 61 20.59 -9.19 -19.76
C ARG A 61 19.51 -9.60 -20.75
N GLN A 62 18.92 -8.61 -21.42
CA GLN A 62 18.04 -8.80 -22.56
C GLN A 62 18.88 -8.49 -23.81
N ASP A 63 19.54 -9.53 -24.31
CA ASP A 63 20.60 -9.47 -25.33
C ASP A 63 20.34 -10.38 -26.54
N SER A 64 19.40 -11.30 -26.42
CA SER A 64 19.10 -12.35 -27.39
C SER A 64 17.64 -12.30 -27.86
N GLY A 65 17.10 -11.08 -27.96
CA GLY A 65 15.73 -10.83 -28.41
C GLY A 65 14.70 -11.63 -27.60
N ARG A 66 13.91 -12.44 -28.30
CA ARG A 66 12.83 -13.24 -27.70
C ARG A 66 13.34 -14.24 -26.65
N ILE A 67 14.52 -14.83 -26.84
CA ILE A 67 15.03 -15.91 -25.96
C ILE A 67 15.29 -15.37 -24.55
N SER A 68 16.06 -14.28 -24.42
CA SER A 68 16.30 -13.62 -23.13
C SER A 68 15.02 -13.06 -22.50
N ALA A 69 14.12 -12.48 -23.30
CA ALA A 69 12.84 -11.96 -22.81
C ALA A 69 11.96 -13.09 -22.21
N THR A 70 11.83 -14.22 -22.91
CA THR A 70 11.09 -15.39 -22.41
C THR A 70 11.70 -15.89 -21.10
N ARG A 71 13.03 -15.98 -21.00
CA ARG A 71 13.72 -16.41 -19.76
C ARG A 71 13.41 -15.50 -18.57
N ILE A 72 13.36 -14.18 -18.80
CA ILE A 72 12.98 -13.20 -17.76
C ILE A 72 11.54 -13.43 -17.31
N ILE A 73 10.61 -13.63 -18.25
CA ILE A 73 9.19 -13.87 -17.95
C ILE A 73 9.02 -15.19 -17.20
N GLU A 74 9.65 -16.28 -17.67
CA GLU A 74 9.62 -17.59 -17.01
C GLU A 74 10.12 -17.50 -15.57
N TYR A 75 11.20 -16.75 -15.33
CA TYR A 75 11.72 -16.50 -13.99
C TYR A 75 10.70 -15.81 -13.08
N LEU A 76 10.00 -14.78 -13.57
CA LEU A 76 8.97 -14.07 -12.81
C LEU A 76 7.78 -14.99 -12.51
N VAL A 77 7.31 -15.75 -13.50
CA VAL A 77 6.17 -16.68 -13.35
C VAL A 77 6.49 -17.82 -12.39
N GLN A 78 7.69 -18.38 -12.45
CA GLN A 78 8.13 -19.43 -11.52
C GLN A 78 8.19 -18.93 -10.08
N ARG A 79 8.61 -17.67 -9.87
CA ARG A 79 8.63 -17.05 -8.54
C ARG A 79 7.22 -16.81 -7.98
N ASP A 80 6.24 -16.50 -8.83
CA ASP A 80 4.84 -16.29 -8.43
C ASP A 80 4.11 -17.60 -8.07
N ARG A 81 4.53 -18.73 -8.67
CA ARG A 81 3.90 -20.05 -8.49
C ARG A 81 4.45 -20.89 -7.34
N GLY A 82 5.46 -20.41 -6.61
CA GLY A 82 6.03 -21.15 -5.48
C GLY A 82 5.08 -21.14 -4.28
N SER A 83 4.62 -22.32 -3.85
CA SER A 83 3.74 -22.56 -2.68
C SER A 83 4.24 -21.90 -1.36
N THR A 84 5.50 -21.46 -1.32
CA THR A 84 6.16 -20.85 -0.16
C THR A 84 6.21 -19.32 -0.16
N ARG A 85 5.77 -18.62 -1.23
CA ARG A 85 5.76 -17.15 -1.27
C ARG A 85 4.36 -16.62 -1.53
N ASN A 86 3.81 -15.92 -0.53
CA ASN A 86 2.63 -15.07 -0.73
C ASN A 86 2.93 -14.00 -1.79
N ARG A 87 1.88 -13.60 -2.53
CA ARG A 87 1.91 -12.46 -3.47
C ARG A 87 2.62 -11.27 -2.81
N PRO A 88 3.59 -10.61 -3.47
CA PRO A 88 4.30 -9.48 -2.89
C PRO A 88 3.31 -8.35 -2.60
N ILE A 89 3.23 -7.94 -1.34
CA ILE A 89 2.49 -6.74 -0.92
C ILE A 89 3.48 -5.58 -0.98
N LEU A 90 3.15 -4.56 -1.77
CA LEU A 90 4.00 -3.39 -1.91
C LEU A 90 3.88 -2.51 -0.66
N ASP A 91 4.97 -1.87 -0.24
CA ASP A 91 4.98 -0.95 0.90
C ASP A 91 3.91 0.15 0.76
N ILE A 92 3.74 0.69 -0.44
CA ILE A 92 2.71 1.70 -0.69
C ILE A 92 1.28 1.14 -0.48
N GLN A 93 1.05 -0.14 -0.82
CA GLN A 93 -0.25 -0.77 -0.62
C GLN A 93 -0.51 -1.01 0.87
N ARG A 94 0.48 -1.53 1.60
CA ARG A 94 0.40 -1.68 3.06
C ARG A 94 0.15 -0.33 3.74
N GLN A 95 0.91 0.69 3.38
CA GLN A 95 0.78 2.03 3.95
C GLN A 95 -0.61 2.64 3.69
N MET A 96 -1.10 2.56 2.45
CA MET A 96 -2.37 3.19 2.11
C MET A 96 -3.58 2.42 2.64
N VAL A 97 -3.52 1.09 2.64
CA VAL A 97 -4.68 0.25 2.96
C VAL A 97 -4.66 -0.22 4.42
N ASP A 98 -3.54 -0.75 4.89
CA ASP A 98 -3.44 -1.34 6.22
C ASP A 98 -3.14 -0.27 7.28
N GLU A 99 -2.26 0.69 6.95
CA GLU A 99 -1.86 1.79 7.84
C GLU A 99 -2.70 3.06 7.63
N MET A 100 -3.67 3.05 6.70
CA MET A 100 -4.55 4.18 6.38
C MET A 100 -3.79 5.51 6.15
N THR A 101 -2.61 5.42 5.54
CA THR A 101 -1.73 6.57 5.34
C THR A 101 -2.07 7.29 4.02
N PRO A 102 -2.29 8.62 4.05
CA PRO A 102 -2.41 9.45 2.86
C PRO A 102 -1.26 9.25 1.87
N LEU A 103 -1.54 9.21 0.56
CA LEU A 103 -0.53 8.95 -0.48
C LEU A 103 0.65 9.91 -0.37
N ASP A 104 0.42 11.19 -0.08
CA ASP A 104 1.46 12.21 0.08
C ASP A 104 2.34 11.97 1.31
N LYS A 105 1.84 11.21 2.30
CA LYS A 105 2.58 10.81 3.51
C LYS A 105 3.27 9.47 3.39
N THR A 106 2.91 8.64 2.40
CA THR A 106 3.61 7.37 2.12
C THR A 106 5.10 7.61 1.82
N GLY A 107 5.92 6.58 2.03
CA GLY A 107 7.36 6.68 1.75
C GLY A 107 7.65 7.05 0.29
N ALA A 108 6.85 6.55 -0.66
CA ALA A 108 6.98 6.90 -2.06
C ALA A 108 6.48 8.33 -2.36
N GLY A 109 5.37 8.75 -1.76
CA GLY A 109 4.83 10.10 -1.91
C GLY A 109 5.79 11.18 -1.41
N GLN A 110 6.48 10.92 -0.29
CA GLN A 110 7.50 11.82 0.25
C GLN A 110 8.69 11.99 -0.71
N GLU A 111 9.16 10.92 -1.36
CA GLU A 111 10.24 11.02 -2.36
C GLU A 111 9.82 11.88 -3.56
N VAL A 112 8.57 11.76 -4.01
CA VAL A 112 8.02 12.62 -5.07
C VAL A 112 7.96 14.08 -4.62
N GLN A 113 7.53 14.34 -3.38
CA GLN A 113 7.47 15.69 -2.83
C GLN A 113 8.86 16.35 -2.74
N VAL A 114 9.88 15.60 -2.32
CA VAL A 114 11.28 16.05 -2.32
C VAL A 114 11.72 16.36 -3.75
N TRP A 115 11.39 15.47 -4.71
CA TRP A 115 11.72 15.67 -6.11
C TRP A 115 11.08 16.93 -6.70
N LEU A 116 9.78 17.12 -6.49
CA LEU A 116 9.02 18.29 -6.96
C LEU A 116 9.61 19.59 -6.39
N THR A 117 9.97 19.59 -5.11
CA THR A 117 10.59 20.74 -4.44
C THR A 117 11.92 21.09 -5.10
N GLN A 118 12.79 20.11 -5.31
CA GLN A 118 14.07 20.31 -5.99
C GLN A 118 13.90 20.75 -7.46
N GLN A 119 12.86 20.28 -8.16
CA GLN A 119 12.59 20.74 -9.53
C GLN A 119 12.11 22.18 -9.55
N ARG A 120 11.23 22.57 -8.62
CA ARG A 120 10.79 23.95 -8.47
C ARG A 120 11.97 24.90 -8.23
N GLU A 121 12.84 24.58 -7.27
CA GLU A 121 14.04 25.37 -6.99
C GLU A 121 14.99 25.47 -8.18
N ALA A 122 15.07 24.42 -9.01
CA ALA A 122 15.87 24.45 -10.24
C ALA A 122 15.24 25.37 -11.29
N TYR A 123 13.91 25.36 -11.44
CA TYR A 123 13.21 26.27 -12.33
C TYR A 123 13.30 27.73 -11.87
N GLU A 124 13.13 28.00 -10.58
CA GLU A 124 13.26 29.35 -10.02
C GLU A 124 14.67 29.92 -10.26
N ARG A 125 15.71 29.11 -10.06
CA ARG A 125 17.09 29.49 -10.40
C ARG A 125 17.27 29.77 -11.89
N LYS A 126 16.70 28.94 -12.75
CA LYS A 126 16.80 29.12 -14.20
C LYS A 126 16.07 30.40 -14.66
N LEU A 127 14.91 30.70 -14.09
CA LEU A 127 14.18 31.93 -14.34
C LEU A 127 14.97 33.16 -13.84
N ALA A 128 15.62 33.07 -12.69
CA ALA A 128 16.48 34.14 -12.18
C ALA A 128 17.68 34.40 -13.11
N GLN A 129 18.32 33.34 -13.61
CA GLN A 129 19.41 33.46 -14.59
C GLN A 129 18.93 34.11 -15.89
N MET A 130 17.79 33.66 -16.42
CA MET A 130 17.21 34.23 -17.64
C MET A 130 16.82 35.71 -17.49
N ARG A 131 16.44 36.16 -16.29
CA ARG A 131 16.19 37.59 -16.03
C ARG A 131 17.46 38.44 -16.17
N VAL A 132 18.59 37.92 -15.70
CA VAL A 132 19.89 38.60 -15.85
C VAL A 132 20.33 38.62 -17.32
N GLU A 133 20.22 37.48 -18.02
CA GLU A 133 20.52 37.37 -19.46
C GLU A 133 19.62 38.30 -20.30
N TRP A 134 18.36 38.46 -19.89
CA TRP A 134 17.43 39.38 -20.53
C TRP A 134 17.86 40.85 -20.40
N GLU A 135 18.31 41.28 -19.22
CA GLU A 135 18.81 42.64 -19.01
C GLU A 135 20.07 42.93 -19.84
N GLN A 136 20.96 41.94 -19.99
CA GLN A 136 22.15 42.04 -20.85
C GLN A 136 21.77 42.13 -22.34
N ALA A 137 20.85 41.29 -22.79
CA ALA A 137 20.35 41.31 -24.17
C ALA A 137 19.63 42.61 -24.54
N LEU A 138 19.00 43.27 -23.55
CA LEU A 138 18.40 44.58 -23.73
C LEU A 138 19.46 45.66 -23.98
N GLN A 139 20.62 45.56 -23.31
CA GLN A 139 21.76 46.46 -23.54
C GLN A 139 22.38 46.23 -24.92
N GLU A 140 22.49 44.97 -25.36
CA GLU A 140 23.09 44.58 -26.65
C GLU A 140 22.14 44.75 -27.85
N ARG A 141 20.86 45.11 -27.61
CA ARG A 141 19.80 45.28 -28.62
C ARG A 141 19.56 44.05 -29.51
N ASP A 142 19.89 42.86 -29.04
CA ASP A 142 19.63 41.62 -29.76
C ASP A 142 18.16 41.21 -29.64
N LYS A 143 17.39 41.44 -30.70
CA LYS A 143 15.95 41.13 -30.75
C LYS A 143 15.65 39.64 -30.91
N GLU A 144 16.56 38.86 -31.50
CA GLU A 144 16.36 37.42 -31.72
C GLU A 144 16.55 36.67 -30.41
N TRP A 145 17.63 36.99 -29.70
CA TRP A 145 17.90 36.46 -28.37
C TRP A 145 16.79 36.82 -27.35
N GLN A 146 16.26 38.04 -27.41
CA GLN A 146 15.08 38.43 -26.61
C GLN A 146 13.87 37.52 -26.90
N ARG A 147 13.55 37.24 -28.15
CA ARG A 147 12.39 36.36 -28.48
C ARG A 147 12.58 34.96 -27.91
N ASP A 148 13.78 34.41 -28.02
CA ASP A 148 14.09 33.07 -27.51
C ASP A 148 14.06 33.01 -25.98
N LEU A 149 14.62 34.02 -25.28
CA LEU A 149 14.52 34.12 -23.82
C LEU A 149 13.07 34.21 -23.33
N LYS A 150 12.24 35.02 -24.01
CA LYS A 150 10.82 35.14 -23.68
C LYS A 150 10.08 33.82 -23.87
N ARG A 151 10.31 33.11 -24.98
CA ARG A 151 9.72 31.80 -25.25
C ARG A 151 10.12 30.80 -24.16
N ASN A 152 11.41 30.70 -23.86
CA ASN A 152 11.93 29.77 -22.86
C ASN A 152 11.39 30.07 -21.45
N THR A 153 11.25 31.34 -21.09
CA THR A 153 10.65 31.79 -19.82
C THR A 153 9.20 31.32 -19.72
N GLN A 154 8.40 31.59 -20.76
CA GLN A 154 6.99 31.17 -20.82
C GLN A 154 6.83 29.65 -20.75
N GLU A 155 7.72 28.89 -21.42
CA GLU A 155 7.72 27.43 -21.34
C GLU A 155 8.00 26.91 -19.92
N ILE A 156 8.93 27.51 -19.20
CA ILE A 156 9.27 27.12 -17.83
C ILE A 156 8.11 27.48 -16.89
N GLU A 157 7.56 28.70 -16.99
CA GLU A 157 6.40 29.11 -16.19
C GLU A 157 5.18 28.20 -16.44
N ALA A 158 4.93 27.83 -17.69
CA ALA A 158 3.85 26.89 -18.03
C ALA A 158 4.09 25.48 -17.51
N LYS A 159 5.35 25.05 -17.35
CA LYS A 159 5.70 23.77 -16.71
C LYS A 159 5.46 23.83 -15.20
N ILE A 160 5.93 24.88 -14.53
CA ILE A 160 5.68 25.08 -13.08
C ILE A 160 4.19 25.07 -12.79
N LYS A 161 3.40 25.80 -13.59
CA LYS A 161 1.94 25.87 -13.41
C LYS A 161 1.28 24.48 -13.53
N ARG A 162 1.64 23.72 -14.57
CA ARG A 162 1.14 22.35 -14.78
C ARG A 162 1.52 21.42 -13.63
N ASP A 163 2.78 21.44 -13.20
CA ASP A 163 3.25 20.62 -12.08
C ASP A 163 2.50 20.96 -10.78
N GLU A 164 2.19 22.25 -10.55
CA GLU A 164 1.44 22.71 -9.38
C GLU A 164 -0.05 22.29 -9.44
N GLU A 165 -0.67 22.36 -10.62
CA GLU A 165 -2.03 21.89 -10.88
C GLU A 165 -2.14 20.37 -10.68
N ASP A 166 -1.23 19.59 -11.26
CA ASP A 166 -1.21 18.13 -11.12
C ASP A 166 -1.01 17.72 -9.65
N LYS A 167 -0.11 18.40 -8.93
CA LYS A 167 0.09 18.19 -7.50
C LYS A 167 -1.18 18.46 -6.68
N ASN A 168 -1.88 19.55 -6.97
CA ASN A 168 -3.10 19.91 -6.25
C ASN A 168 -4.25 18.94 -6.56
N ARG A 169 -4.39 18.53 -7.82
CA ARG A 169 -5.36 17.52 -8.24
C ARG A 169 -5.12 16.19 -7.51
N LEU A 170 -3.88 15.70 -7.52
CA LEU A 170 -3.53 14.48 -6.81
C LEU A 170 -3.84 14.56 -5.32
N ARG A 171 -3.61 15.71 -4.66
CA ARG A 171 -3.96 15.90 -3.25
C ARG A 171 -5.46 15.86 -3.00
N ALA A 172 -6.26 16.50 -3.85
CA ALA A 172 -7.71 16.51 -3.74
C ALA A 172 -8.29 15.11 -3.94
N ASP A 173 -7.88 14.41 -5.02
CA ASP A 173 -8.30 13.04 -5.32
C ASP A 173 -7.92 12.09 -4.16
N ASN A 174 -6.74 12.29 -3.57
CA ASN A 174 -6.30 11.45 -2.46
C ASN A 174 -7.08 11.70 -1.17
N ALA A 175 -7.33 12.97 -0.83
CA ALA A 175 -8.12 13.30 0.36
C ALA A 175 -9.55 12.74 0.26
N ALA A 176 -10.17 12.84 -0.91
CA ALA A 176 -11.50 12.28 -1.16
C ALA A 176 -11.50 10.74 -0.99
N LEU A 177 -10.52 10.05 -1.57
CA LEU A 177 -10.40 8.59 -1.44
C LEU A 177 -10.19 8.16 0.02
N HIS A 178 -9.34 8.87 0.77
CA HIS A 178 -9.11 8.59 2.20
C HIS A 178 -10.37 8.78 3.03
N GLN A 179 -11.12 9.86 2.79
CA GLN A 179 -12.38 10.11 3.47
C GLN A 179 -13.41 9.00 3.18
N GLU A 180 -13.56 8.60 1.91
CA GLU A 180 -14.47 7.51 1.52
C GLU A 180 -14.11 6.18 2.22
N GLN A 181 -12.82 5.85 2.29
CA GLN A 181 -12.36 4.65 2.99
C GLN A 181 -12.65 4.69 4.50
N GLU A 182 -12.41 5.82 5.16
CA GLU A 182 -12.73 5.99 6.58
C GLU A 182 -14.24 5.83 6.84
N GLU A 183 -15.09 6.44 6.00
CA GLU A 183 -16.54 6.34 6.12
C GLU A 183 -17.03 4.90 5.97
N LEU A 184 -16.49 4.16 4.99
CA LEU A 184 -16.80 2.75 4.78
C LEU A 184 -16.39 1.89 5.98
N LEU A 185 -15.21 2.12 6.55
CA LEU A 185 -14.73 1.40 7.73
C LEU A 185 -15.60 1.68 8.96
N ARG A 186 -16.00 2.95 9.17
CA ARG A 186 -16.91 3.33 10.26
C ARG A 186 -18.28 2.67 10.10
N ALA A 187 -18.81 2.64 8.88
CA ALA A 187 -20.08 1.97 8.59
C ALA A 187 -20.01 0.47 8.88
N ARG A 188 -18.94 -0.21 8.44
CA ARG A 188 -18.71 -1.63 8.74
C ARG A 188 -18.56 -1.89 10.24
N ALA A 189 -17.78 -1.06 10.94
CA ALA A 189 -17.59 -1.20 12.39
C ALA A 189 -18.93 -1.08 13.15
N LYS A 190 -19.80 -0.17 12.71
CA LYS A 190 -21.15 -0.03 13.27
C LYS A 190 -22.01 -1.27 13.00
N GLN A 191 -22.01 -1.79 11.78
CA GLN A 191 -22.75 -3.02 11.44
C GLN A 191 -22.30 -4.21 12.31
N ILE A 192 -21.00 -4.38 12.49
CA ILE A 192 -20.45 -5.44 13.35
C ILE A 192 -20.88 -5.25 14.80
N ALA A 193 -20.89 -4.01 15.31
CA ALA A 193 -21.35 -3.71 16.66
C ALA A 193 -22.83 -4.03 16.85
N ASP A 194 -23.68 -3.63 15.89
CA ASP A 194 -25.12 -3.89 15.91
C ASP A 194 -25.40 -5.41 15.83
N GLU A 195 -24.66 -6.16 15.00
CA GLU A 195 -24.74 -7.62 14.92
C GLU A 195 -24.35 -8.29 16.25
N LEU A 196 -23.25 -7.85 16.86
CA LEU A 196 -22.80 -8.33 18.17
C LEU A 196 -23.82 -8.04 19.28
N GLU A 197 -24.44 -6.86 19.28
CA GLU A 197 -25.50 -6.53 20.23
C GLU A 197 -26.73 -7.42 20.03
N HIS A 198 -27.14 -7.64 18.78
CA HIS A 198 -28.26 -8.53 18.47
C HIS A 198 -27.99 -9.97 18.92
N GLU A 199 -26.79 -10.50 18.64
CA GLU A 199 -26.40 -11.84 19.05
C GLU A 199 -26.35 -11.99 20.58
N ARG A 200 -25.83 -10.98 21.29
CA ARG A 200 -25.84 -10.94 22.76
C ARG A 200 -27.24 -10.92 23.34
N ALA A 201 -28.16 -10.14 22.74
CA ALA A 201 -29.55 -10.09 23.18
C ALA A 201 -30.23 -11.46 23.01
N LEU A 202 -29.99 -12.13 21.88
CA LEU A 202 -30.52 -13.48 21.62
C LEU A 202 -29.93 -14.50 22.61
N GLN A 203 -28.62 -14.45 22.87
CA GLN A 203 -27.96 -15.30 23.87
C GLN A 203 -28.53 -15.07 25.27
N GLN A 204 -28.76 -13.82 25.68
CA GLN A 204 -29.40 -13.52 26.95
C GLN A 204 -30.83 -14.05 27.03
N GLN A 205 -31.62 -13.90 25.97
CA GLN A 205 -32.99 -14.41 25.94
C GLN A 205 -33.01 -15.94 26.05
N ASN A 206 -32.16 -16.64 25.28
CA ASN A 206 -32.03 -18.08 25.36
C ASN A 206 -31.57 -18.55 26.75
N ALA A 207 -30.63 -17.83 27.38
CA ALA A 207 -30.19 -18.13 28.74
C ALA A 207 -31.32 -17.95 29.77
N GLN A 208 -32.14 -16.90 29.63
CA GLN A 208 -33.30 -16.67 30.49
C GLN A 208 -34.37 -17.76 30.32
N GLU A 209 -34.64 -18.18 29.08
CA GLU A 209 -35.59 -19.28 28.81
C GLU A 209 -35.10 -20.62 29.38
N LEU A 210 -33.81 -20.92 29.21
CA LEU A 210 -33.21 -22.11 29.79
C LEU A 210 -33.29 -22.10 31.32
N GLN A 211 -33.01 -20.96 31.96
CA GLN A 211 -33.11 -20.83 33.42
C GLN A 211 -34.54 -21.07 33.90
N LYS A 212 -35.54 -20.48 33.24
CA LYS A 212 -36.96 -20.72 33.56
C LYS A 212 -37.35 -22.20 33.44
N ALA A 213 -36.84 -22.90 32.43
CA ALA A 213 -37.08 -24.32 32.25
C ALA A 213 -36.42 -25.17 33.35
N ILE A 214 -35.20 -24.81 33.78
CA ILE A 214 -34.52 -25.45 34.90
C ILE A 214 -35.34 -25.26 36.19
N ASP A 215 -35.74 -24.02 36.50
CA ASP A 215 -36.49 -23.69 37.71
C ASP A 215 -37.85 -24.44 37.74
N ALA A 216 -38.59 -24.46 36.63
CA ALA A 216 -39.84 -25.21 36.51
C ALA A 216 -39.64 -26.72 36.69
N GLY A 217 -38.54 -27.27 36.17
CA GLY A 217 -38.16 -28.67 36.36
C GLY A 217 -37.81 -29.00 37.81
N GLU A 218 -37.16 -28.08 38.53
CA GLU A 218 -36.90 -28.22 39.97
C GLU A 218 -38.18 -28.16 40.80
N GLU A 219 -39.10 -27.24 40.50
CA GLU A 219 -40.39 -27.16 41.17
C GLU A 219 -41.22 -28.44 40.98
N HIS A 220 -41.25 -28.97 39.75
CA HIS A 220 -41.93 -30.21 39.46
C HIS A 220 -41.34 -31.40 40.24
N ARG A 221 -40.00 -31.48 40.32
CA ARG A 221 -39.30 -32.49 41.15
C ARG A 221 -39.66 -32.37 42.64
N LYS A 222 -39.66 -31.16 43.19
CA LYS A 222 -40.07 -30.91 44.59
C LYS A 222 -41.52 -31.34 44.85
N ARG A 223 -42.45 -31.06 43.93
CA ARG A 223 -43.85 -31.51 44.04
C ARG A 223 -43.97 -33.03 44.05
N LEU A 224 -43.25 -33.72 43.15
CA LEU A 224 -43.20 -35.19 43.10
C LEU A 224 -42.64 -35.79 44.40
N GLU A 225 -41.59 -35.20 44.97
CA GLU A 225 -41.05 -35.65 46.28
C GLU A 225 -42.05 -35.51 47.41
N ILE A 226 -42.77 -34.38 47.48
CA ILE A 226 -43.82 -34.16 48.49
C ILE A 226 -44.92 -35.19 48.32
N GLN A 227 -45.35 -35.45 47.08
CA GLN A 227 -46.41 -36.43 46.80
C GLN A 227 -45.96 -37.86 47.15
N LYS A 228 -44.71 -38.24 46.83
CA LYS A 228 -44.12 -39.52 47.25
C LYS A 228 -44.11 -39.66 48.76
N LYS A 229 -43.63 -38.64 49.51
CA LYS A 229 -43.63 -38.65 50.98
C LYS A 229 -45.03 -38.83 51.56
N LYS A 230 -46.04 -38.13 51.02
CA LYS A 230 -47.45 -38.29 51.44
C LYS A 230 -47.98 -39.70 51.19
N TYR A 231 -47.69 -40.26 50.01
CA TYR A 231 -48.10 -41.63 49.68
C TYR A 231 -47.44 -42.66 50.62
N GLN A 232 -46.15 -42.47 50.93
CA GLN A 232 -45.41 -43.34 51.83
C GLN A 232 -45.94 -43.28 53.27
N GLN A 233 -46.34 -42.10 53.75
CA GLN A 233 -47.01 -41.94 55.04
C GLN A 233 -48.37 -42.64 55.08
N LEU A 234 -49.17 -42.56 54.01
CA LEU A 234 -50.46 -43.25 53.90
C LEU A 234 -50.30 -44.77 53.91
N VAL A 235 -49.30 -45.30 53.19
CA VAL A 235 -48.99 -46.73 53.17
C VAL A 235 -48.51 -47.22 54.55
N ASN A 236 -47.66 -46.44 55.23
CA ASN A 236 -47.22 -46.76 56.60
C ASN A 236 -48.39 -46.74 57.61
N TYR A 237 -49.30 -45.76 57.51
CA TYR A 237 -50.51 -45.72 58.34
C TYR A 237 -51.41 -46.94 58.11
N ARG A 238 -51.55 -47.40 56.87
CA ARG A 238 -52.31 -48.62 56.56
C ARG A 238 -51.67 -49.92 57.05
N CYS A 239 -50.35 -49.98 57.17
CA CYS A 239 -49.64 -51.14 57.73
C CYS A 239 -49.57 -51.15 59.26
N THR A 240 -49.89 -50.04 59.95
CA THR A 240 -49.84 -49.95 61.43
C THR A 240 -51.20 -50.20 62.09
N VAL A 241 -52.28 -50.28 61.29
CA VAL A 241 -53.67 -50.44 61.75
C VAL A 241 -54.26 -51.82 61.39
N MET A 242 -53.42 -52.75 60.95
CA MET A 242 -53.69 -54.20 60.85
C MET A 242 -52.83 -54.94 61.85
#